data_AF-A0A652PHV7-F1
#
_entry.id   AF-A0A652PHV7-F1
#
_cell.length_a   1.000
_cell.length_b   1.000
_cell.length_c   1.000
_cell.angle_alpha   90.00
_cell.angle_beta   90.00
_cell.angle_gamma   90.00
#
_symmetry.space_group_name_H-M   'P 1'
#
loop_
_entity.id
_entity.type
_entity.pdbx_description
1 polymer ?
#
loop_
_entity_poly.entity_id
_entity_poly.type
_entity_poly.pdbx_seq_one_letter_code
_entity_poly.pdbx_strand_id
1 'polypeptide(L)'
;MGTNTVSPEDLAALVDRLRWDKRRHPHRGRGEYQATAHQVLETAATLVEAGRAHTVVRTLRTAMDRVTRALMYLDDSSGIVGDALQGLVDLYARALEQAPPANPKTLASWLVSAQFDGPGWPRIHLRAFAPAFGEQDIAEITAQVQARAATTDPDSWRTRFAVRDFREQLAELTGDTDHYIAVLAEDLKEPEQYRRIAHALVETGRAAEAVDWARRGLVHHPGNPYSDRLRDLLVDLLLDDGQLDAALDVRITESAPSTSTSTKPASSPNSTRPDWLPDPLGSADSLPAAQRLPAPLKHRHALGPEQQSAWPVAWPAPPSRSAAARQGRRGRRRWQSRSCAIHDRRYASPSSAPRRGSPSTRLRTPPHPAARPTADATPAPEARPPQFPAVTMPCRSHT
;
A
#
# COMPACT_ATOMS: atom_id res chain seq x y z
N MET A 1 3.99 41.78 11.87
CA MET A 1 3.68 40.97 10.66
C MET A 1 2.43 40.17 10.97
N GLY A 2 1.43 40.14 10.09
CA GLY A 2 0.26 39.29 10.29
C GLY A 2 0.63 37.84 10.02
N THR A 3 0.47 36.94 10.99
CA THR A 3 0.48 35.51 10.73
C THR A 3 -0.69 35.19 9.82
N ASN A 4 -0.42 34.67 8.61
CA ASN A 4 -1.47 34.28 7.69
C ASN A 4 -2.09 32.95 8.17
N THR A 5 -3.04 33.04 9.10
CA THR A 5 -3.55 31.89 9.85
C THR A 5 -4.42 31.01 8.97
N VAL A 6 -3.80 29.95 8.42
CA VAL A 6 -4.45 28.93 7.60
C VAL A 6 -5.76 28.44 8.23
N SER A 7 -6.83 28.46 7.44
CA SER A 7 -8.15 27.96 7.82
C SER A 7 -8.39 26.53 7.30
N PRO A 8 -9.11 25.67 8.06
CA PRO A 8 -9.67 24.43 7.52
C PRO A 8 -10.59 24.65 6.30
N GLU A 9 -11.14 25.86 6.14
CA GLU A 9 -11.92 26.27 4.96
C GLU A 9 -11.03 26.46 3.73
N ASP A 10 -9.83 27.03 3.89
CA ASP A 10 -8.83 27.13 2.80
C ASP A 10 -8.41 25.73 2.35
N LEU A 11 -8.14 24.83 3.31
CA LEU A 11 -7.84 23.43 3.02
C LEU A 11 -8.98 22.75 2.27
N ALA A 12 -10.25 22.97 2.67
CA ALA A 12 -11.40 22.41 1.99
C ALA A 12 -11.53 22.92 0.55
N ALA A 13 -11.30 24.22 0.31
CA ALA A 13 -11.32 24.82 -1.01
C ALA A 13 -10.18 24.29 -1.92
N LEU A 14 -8.98 24.11 -1.37
CA LEU A 14 -7.86 23.47 -2.07
C LEU A 14 -8.15 22.00 -2.39
N VAL A 15 -8.73 21.25 -1.45
CA VAL A 15 -9.15 19.86 -1.69
C VAL A 15 -10.27 19.76 -2.74
N ASP A 16 -11.15 20.76 -2.86
CA ASP A 16 -12.14 20.83 -3.94
C ASP A 16 -11.57 21.14 -5.33
N ARG A 17 -10.35 21.69 -5.41
CA ARG A 17 -9.58 21.76 -6.67
C ARG A 17 -8.94 20.43 -7.08
N LEU A 18 -8.77 19.45 -6.18
CA LEU A 18 -8.23 18.12 -6.50
C LEU A 18 -9.18 17.19 -7.29
N ARG A 19 -10.27 17.73 -7.86
CA ARG A 19 -11.21 16.98 -8.71
C ARG A 19 -10.67 16.87 -10.15
N TRP A 20 -10.12 15.71 -10.51
CA TRP A 20 -9.73 15.41 -11.89
C TRP A 20 -10.94 14.98 -12.74
N ASP A 21 -11.02 15.48 -13.98
CA ASP A 21 -11.98 14.96 -14.96
C ASP A 21 -11.33 13.82 -15.75
N LYS A 22 -11.89 12.61 -15.65
CA LYS A 22 -11.44 11.42 -16.38
C LYS A 22 -11.54 11.51 -17.91
N ARG A 23 -12.16 12.57 -18.45
CA ARG A 23 -12.18 12.89 -19.90
C ARG A 23 -11.03 13.81 -20.32
N ARG A 24 -10.26 14.36 -19.37
CA ARG A 24 -9.12 15.22 -19.62
C ARG A 24 -7.93 14.39 -20.13
N HIS A 25 -7.16 14.94 -21.07
CA HIS A 25 -5.92 14.30 -21.54
C HIS A 25 -4.91 14.16 -20.38
N PRO A 26 -4.26 13.00 -20.17
CA PRO A 26 -3.48 12.70 -18.96
C PRO A 26 -2.48 13.78 -18.52
N HIS A 27 -1.70 14.35 -19.44
CA HIS A 27 -0.70 15.39 -19.11
C HIS A 27 -1.29 16.81 -18.94
N ARG A 28 -2.53 17.09 -19.41
CA ARG A 28 -3.04 18.48 -19.52
C ARG A 28 -3.42 19.02 -18.14
N GLY A 29 -2.70 20.02 -17.65
CA GLY A 29 -2.91 20.56 -16.30
C GLY A 29 -2.30 19.71 -15.18
N ARG A 30 -1.36 18.79 -15.51
CA ARG A 30 -0.62 17.98 -14.53
C ARG A 30 0.08 18.86 -13.48
N GLY A 31 0.79 19.90 -13.92
CA GLY A 31 1.50 20.83 -13.01
C GLY A 31 0.58 21.62 -12.08
N GLU A 32 -0.59 22.05 -12.55
CA GLU A 32 -1.62 22.69 -11.71
C GLU A 32 -2.15 21.73 -10.64
N TYR A 33 -2.32 20.45 -11.00
CA TYR A 33 -2.75 19.41 -10.07
C TYR A 33 -1.67 19.10 -9.03
N GLN A 34 -0.42 18.93 -9.45
CA GLN A 34 0.74 18.73 -8.58
C GLN A 34 0.92 19.86 -7.57
N ALA A 35 0.91 21.12 -8.04
CA ALA A 35 1.00 22.28 -7.17
C ALA A 35 -0.17 22.34 -6.17
N THR A 36 -1.39 21.97 -6.59
CA THR A 36 -2.56 21.88 -5.70
C THR A 36 -2.41 20.74 -4.67
N ALA A 37 -1.86 19.58 -5.06
CA ALA A 37 -1.68 18.43 -4.18
C ALA A 37 -0.64 18.72 -3.08
N HIS A 38 0.51 19.29 -3.43
CA HIS A 38 1.48 19.78 -2.44
C HIS A 38 0.88 20.89 -1.56
N GLN A 39 0.17 21.87 -2.14
CA GLN A 39 -0.43 22.93 -1.33
C GLN A 39 -1.44 22.36 -0.33
N VAL A 40 -2.22 21.34 -0.68
CA VAL A 40 -3.10 20.62 0.27
C VAL A 40 -2.31 19.94 1.38
N LEU A 41 -1.19 19.28 1.07
CA LEU A 41 -0.33 18.62 2.05
C LEU A 41 0.26 19.62 3.05
N GLU A 42 0.91 20.70 2.58
CA GLU A 42 1.50 21.74 3.42
C GLU A 42 0.45 22.45 4.30
N THR A 43 -0.71 22.79 3.70
CA THR A 43 -1.83 23.43 4.40
C THR A 43 -2.39 22.52 5.50
N ALA A 44 -2.48 21.21 5.26
CA ALA A 44 -2.92 20.25 6.26
C ALA A 44 -1.85 19.99 7.33
N ALA A 45 -0.57 19.92 6.97
CA ALA A 45 0.54 19.76 7.90
C ALA A 45 0.55 20.89 8.93
N THR A 46 0.50 22.13 8.44
CA THR A 46 0.38 23.36 9.25
C THR A 46 -0.78 23.28 10.26
N LEU A 47 -1.93 22.71 9.86
CA LEU A 47 -3.11 22.57 10.71
C LEU A 47 -2.97 21.43 11.75
N VAL A 48 -2.30 20.33 11.41
CA VAL A 48 -2.01 19.24 12.35
C VAL A 48 -0.94 19.65 13.37
N GLU A 49 0.10 20.36 12.94
CA GLU A 49 1.16 20.88 13.82
C GLU A 49 0.63 21.96 14.77
N ALA A 50 -0.35 22.76 14.35
CA ALA A 50 -1.10 23.68 15.20
C ALA A 50 -2.09 22.98 16.17
N GLY A 51 -2.09 21.65 16.30
CA GLY A 51 -2.98 20.87 17.17
C GLY A 51 -4.43 20.80 16.71
N ARG A 52 -4.73 21.20 15.46
CA ARG A 52 -6.09 21.30 14.90
C ARG A 52 -6.50 20.04 14.12
N ALA A 53 -5.81 18.91 14.30
CA ALA A 53 -6.05 17.67 13.57
C ALA A 53 -7.53 17.28 13.47
N HIS A 54 -8.28 17.39 14.58
CA HIS A 54 -9.73 17.10 14.65
C HIS A 54 -10.59 17.87 13.62
N THR A 55 -10.14 19.04 13.15
CA THR A 55 -10.80 19.82 12.09
C THR A 55 -10.49 19.32 10.68
N VAL A 56 -9.39 18.59 10.48
CA VAL A 56 -8.87 18.18 9.16
C VAL A 56 -8.89 16.68 8.87
N VAL A 57 -9.04 15.79 9.86
CA VAL A 57 -9.07 14.30 9.67
C VAL A 57 -10.01 13.88 8.52
N ARG A 58 -11.20 14.48 8.40
CA ARG A 58 -12.17 14.20 7.34
C ARG A 58 -11.78 14.78 5.98
N THR A 59 -11.14 15.95 5.98
CA THR A 59 -10.67 16.65 4.79
C THR A 59 -9.46 15.94 4.19
N LEU A 60 -8.56 15.41 5.03
CA LEU A 60 -7.44 14.53 4.63
C LEU A 60 -7.94 13.24 3.96
N ARG A 61 -8.91 12.53 4.54
CA ARG A 61 -9.56 11.39 3.85
C ARG A 61 -10.11 11.78 2.49
N THR A 62 -10.76 12.95 2.40
CA THR A 62 -11.34 13.46 1.15
C THR A 62 -10.27 13.85 0.11
N ALA A 63 -9.10 14.32 0.55
CA ALA A 63 -7.95 14.58 -0.31
C ALA A 63 -7.38 13.28 -0.89
N MET A 64 -7.06 12.31 -0.02
CA MET A 64 -6.55 10.99 -0.45
C MET A 64 -7.52 10.31 -1.44
N ASP A 65 -8.81 10.25 -1.11
CA ASP A 65 -9.86 9.71 -1.98
C ASP A 65 -9.91 10.35 -3.37
N ARG A 66 -9.50 11.62 -3.50
CA ARG A 66 -9.50 12.36 -4.77
C ARG A 66 -8.21 12.15 -5.55
N VAL A 67 -7.06 12.19 -4.88
CA VAL A 67 -5.76 11.96 -5.52
C VAL A 67 -5.64 10.50 -6.00
N THR A 68 -6.04 9.52 -5.17
CA THR A 68 -6.10 8.10 -5.57
C THR A 68 -6.94 7.87 -6.83
N ARG A 69 -8.08 8.57 -6.96
CA ARG A 69 -8.94 8.52 -8.17
C ARG A 69 -8.36 9.30 -9.35
N ALA A 70 -7.64 10.40 -9.10
CA ALA A 70 -6.99 11.18 -10.16
C ALA A 70 -5.87 10.37 -10.81
N LEU A 71 -5.01 9.69 -10.02
CA LEU A 71 -3.94 8.80 -10.49
C LEU A 71 -4.41 7.63 -11.37
N MET A 72 -5.72 7.33 -11.45
CA MET A 72 -6.28 6.37 -12.40
C MET A 72 -6.39 6.91 -13.85
N TYR A 73 -6.21 8.23 -14.05
CA TYR A 73 -6.44 8.94 -15.31
C TYR A 73 -5.42 10.06 -15.60
N LEU A 74 -4.75 10.53 -14.57
CA LEU A 74 -3.62 11.46 -14.62
C LEU A 74 -2.35 10.65 -14.92
N ASP A 75 -1.53 11.15 -15.85
CA ASP A 75 -0.17 10.65 -15.98
C ASP A 75 0.64 11.16 -14.79
N ASP A 76 1.21 10.25 -13.99
CA ASP A 76 2.17 10.60 -12.94
C ASP A 76 3.49 9.84 -13.05
N SER A 77 3.98 9.66 -14.29
CA SER A 77 5.28 9.06 -14.62
C SER A 77 6.50 9.68 -13.91
N SER A 78 6.39 10.85 -13.27
CA SER A 78 7.45 11.43 -12.44
C SER A 78 7.21 11.35 -10.92
N GLY A 79 6.27 10.53 -10.43
CA GLY A 79 6.08 10.21 -9.00
C GLY A 79 5.42 11.26 -8.11
N ILE A 80 5.58 12.55 -8.44
CA ILE A 80 5.20 13.72 -7.61
C ILE A 80 3.80 13.66 -6.97
N VAL A 81 2.78 13.18 -7.69
CA VAL A 81 1.40 13.10 -7.15
C VAL A 81 1.20 11.83 -6.30
N GLY A 82 1.89 10.74 -6.64
CA GLY A 82 2.05 9.57 -5.77
C GLY A 82 2.76 9.91 -4.45
N ASP A 83 3.84 10.68 -4.50
CA ASP A 83 4.59 11.14 -3.33
C ASP A 83 3.74 12.06 -2.44
N ALA A 84 3.02 13.01 -3.05
CA ALA A 84 2.06 13.86 -2.33
C ALA A 84 0.91 13.05 -1.71
N LEU A 85 0.46 11.97 -2.36
CA LEU A 85 -0.53 11.04 -1.80
C LEU A 85 0.03 10.24 -0.62
N GLN A 86 1.28 9.76 -0.69
CA GLN A 86 1.91 9.07 0.43
C GLN A 86 2.11 10.02 1.63
N GLY A 87 2.59 11.24 1.39
CA GLY A 87 2.68 12.28 2.43
C GLY A 87 1.33 12.60 3.07
N LEU A 88 0.23 12.55 2.32
CA LEU A 88 -1.13 12.68 2.86
C LEU A 88 -1.57 11.47 3.71
N VAL A 89 -1.12 10.25 3.40
CA VAL A 89 -1.34 9.06 4.25
C VAL A 89 -0.57 9.18 5.56
N ASP A 90 0.71 9.54 5.48
CA ASP A 90 1.59 9.60 6.64
C ASP A 90 1.24 10.79 7.57
N LEU A 91 0.77 11.91 7.00
CA LEU A 91 0.14 13.00 7.75
C LEU A 91 -1.22 12.60 8.34
N TYR A 92 -2.04 11.84 7.61
CA TYR A 92 -3.32 11.34 8.11
C TYR A 92 -3.13 10.38 9.29
N ALA A 93 -2.09 9.55 9.27
CA ALA A 93 -1.72 8.68 10.39
C ALA A 93 -1.36 9.51 11.65
N ARG A 94 -0.44 10.48 11.53
CA ARG A 94 -0.10 11.42 12.62
C ARG A 94 -1.29 12.21 13.14
N ALA A 95 -2.22 12.59 12.27
CA ALA A 95 -3.44 13.30 12.66
C ALA A 95 -4.40 12.45 13.53
N LEU A 96 -4.34 11.11 13.45
CA LEU A 96 -5.15 10.21 14.27
C LEU A 96 -4.63 10.07 15.71
N GLU A 97 -3.35 10.33 15.97
CA GLU A 97 -2.80 10.39 17.34
C GLU A 97 -3.48 11.51 18.14
N GLN A 98 -3.64 12.67 17.51
CA GLN A 98 -4.30 13.84 18.10
C GLN A 98 -5.83 13.75 18.09
N ALA A 99 -6.40 13.03 17.12
CA ALA A 99 -7.83 12.98 16.86
C ALA A 99 -8.28 11.56 16.43
N PRO A 100 -8.22 10.58 17.34
CA PRO A 100 -8.53 9.19 17.04
C PRO A 100 -10.00 8.98 16.65
N PRO A 101 -10.30 7.94 15.86
CA PRO A 101 -11.66 7.69 15.37
C PRO A 101 -12.54 7.20 16.53
N ALA A 102 -13.76 7.74 16.64
CA ALA A 102 -14.74 7.31 17.66
C ALA A 102 -15.25 5.85 17.50
N ASN A 103 -14.76 5.12 16.49
CA ASN A 103 -15.04 3.70 16.24
C ASN A 103 -13.84 3.06 15.49
N PRO A 104 -13.06 2.17 16.13
CA PRO A 104 -11.95 1.42 15.51
C PRO A 104 -12.29 0.80 14.15
N LYS A 105 -13.49 0.22 14.02
CA LYS A 105 -13.96 -0.43 12.79
C LYS A 105 -14.00 0.51 11.58
N THR A 106 -14.19 1.82 11.79
CA THR A 106 -14.22 2.85 10.73
C THR A 106 -12.82 3.26 10.24
N LEU A 107 -11.76 2.91 10.97
CA LEU A 107 -10.37 2.96 10.51
C LEU A 107 -9.96 1.62 9.89
N ALA A 108 -10.19 0.51 10.59
CA ALA A 108 -9.88 -0.83 10.11
C ALA A 108 -10.50 -1.15 8.73
N SER A 109 -11.80 -0.90 8.54
CA SER A 109 -12.45 -1.13 7.24
C SER A 109 -12.00 -0.17 6.14
N TRP A 110 -11.46 1.02 6.47
CA TRP A 110 -10.87 1.90 5.46
C TRP A 110 -9.50 1.39 5.02
N LEU A 111 -8.64 1.01 5.97
CA LEU A 111 -7.31 0.43 5.69
C LEU A 111 -7.43 -0.85 4.84
N VAL A 112 -8.29 -1.79 5.27
CA VAL A 112 -8.52 -3.05 4.57
C VAL A 112 -9.18 -2.82 3.20
N SER A 113 -10.18 -1.94 3.07
CA SER A 113 -10.80 -1.70 1.76
C SER A 113 -9.85 -1.00 0.79
N ALA A 114 -9.03 -0.05 1.25
CA ALA A 114 -8.05 0.62 0.41
C ALA A 114 -6.96 -0.32 -0.11
N GLN A 115 -6.49 -1.28 0.71
CA GLN A 115 -5.51 -2.29 0.29
C GLN A 115 -6.13 -3.38 -0.63
N PHE A 116 -7.34 -3.87 -0.31
CA PHE A 116 -7.94 -5.02 -1.00
C PHE A 116 -8.78 -4.63 -2.24
N ASP A 117 -9.53 -3.54 -2.16
CA ASP A 117 -10.47 -3.07 -3.20
C ASP A 117 -9.92 -1.88 -4.02
N GLY A 118 -8.85 -1.24 -3.54
CA GLY A 118 -8.26 -0.06 -4.17
C GLY A 118 -7.51 -0.34 -5.48
N PRO A 119 -6.99 0.69 -6.17
CA PRO A 119 -6.32 0.52 -7.45
C PRO A 119 -4.94 -0.17 -7.33
N GLY A 120 -4.31 -0.11 -6.15
CA GLY A 120 -2.92 -0.51 -5.90
C GLY A 120 -2.08 0.60 -5.25
N TRP A 121 -2.67 1.78 -5.04
CA TRP A 121 -2.09 2.94 -4.35
C TRP A 121 -3.17 3.63 -3.48
N PRO A 122 -2.79 4.35 -2.41
CA PRO A 122 -1.43 4.46 -1.83
C PRO A 122 -0.93 3.12 -1.26
N ARG A 123 0.36 3.03 -0.92
CA ARG A 123 0.84 1.91 -0.11
C ARG A 123 0.52 2.18 1.36
N ILE A 124 -0.22 1.27 1.97
CA ILE A 124 -0.60 1.39 3.38
C ILE A 124 0.46 0.70 4.24
N HIS A 125 1.12 1.48 5.08
CA HIS A 125 2.06 1.01 6.09
C HIS A 125 1.42 1.10 7.48
N LEU A 126 0.94 -0.02 8.01
CA LEU A 126 0.25 -0.09 9.31
C LEU A 126 1.12 0.43 10.47
N ARG A 127 2.46 0.30 10.37
CA ARG A 127 3.42 0.90 11.32
C ARG A 127 3.27 2.42 11.47
N ALA A 128 2.89 3.15 10.41
CA ALA A 128 2.67 4.60 10.49
C ALA A 128 1.43 4.94 11.34
N PHE A 129 0.46 4.03 11.40
CA PHE A 129 -0.77 4.17 12.20
C PHE A 129 -0.62 3.58 13.61
N ALA A 130 0.44 2.84 13.91
CA ALA A 130 0.66 2.18 15.19
C ALA A 130 0.57 3.11 16.42
N PRO A 131 1.10 4.36 16.40
CA PRO A 131 0.95 5.29 17.52
C PRO A 131 -0.51 5.69 17.82
N ALA A 132 -1.42 5.51 16.85
CA ALA A 132 -2.85 5.82 16.97
C ALA A 132 -3.73 4.56 17.16
N PHE A 133 -3.16 3.35 17.18
CA PHE A 133 -3.90 2.10 17.37
C PHE A 133 -3.94 1.65 18.83
N GLY A 134 -5.13 1.23 19.30
CA GLY A 134 -5.26 0.35 20.45
C GLY A 134 -5.28 -1.12 20.04
N GLU A 135 -5.24 -2.02 21.03
CA GLU A 135 -5.44 -3.47 20.86
C GLU A 135 -6.70 -3.79 20.04
N GLN A 136 -7.77 -3.00 20.21
CA GLN A 136 -9.04 -3.15 19.51
C GLN A 136 -8.96 -2.83 18.00
N ASP A 137 -8.13 -1.86 17.61
CA ASP A 137 -7.89 -1.53 16.19
C ASP A 137 -7.13 -2.67 15.51
N ILE A 138 -6.05 -3.14 16.14
CA ILE A 138 -5.23 -4.26 15.62
C ILE A 138 -6.08 -5.54 15.52
N ALA A 139 -6.90 -5.84 16.53
CA ALA A 139 -7.79 -7.01 16.52
C ALA A 139 -8.87 -6.92 15.42
N GLU A 140 -9.47 -5.75 15.18
CA GLU A 140 -10.48 -5.55 14.15
C GLU A 140 -9.88 -5.52 12.72
N ILE A 141 -8.67 -4.99 12.53
CA ILE A 141 -7.91 -5.14 11.27
C ILE A 141 -7.61 -6.62 11.02
N THR A 142 -7.06 -7.33 12.02
CA THR A 142 -6.75 -8.77 11.94
C THR A 142 -8.00 -9.58 11.58
N ALA A 143 -9.12 -9.35 12.26
CA ALA A 143 -10.37 -10.04 11.98
C ALA A 143 -10.87 -9.80 10.54
N GLN A 144 -10.74 -8.58 10.02
CA GLN A 144 -11.14 -8.26 8.64
C GLN A 144 -10.18 -8.87 7.60
N VAL A 145 -8.87 -8.92 7.86
CA VAL A 145 -7.88 -9.60 6.99
C VAL A 145 -8.14 -11.10 6.94
N GLN A 146 -8.38 -11.73 8.09
CA GLN A 146 -8.71 -13.16 8.16
C GLN A 146 -10.05 -13.48 7.49
N ALA A 147 -11.07 -12.64 7.67
CA ALA A 147 -12.34 -12.78 6.96
C ALA A 147 -12.17 -12.68 5.44
N ARG A 148 -11.37 -11.72 4.94
CA ARG A 148 -11.03 -11.62 3.51
C ARG A 148 -10.31 -12.87 3.02
N ALA A 149 -9.31 -13.35 3.75
CA ALA A 149 -8.56 -14.56 3.40
C ALA A 149 -9.47 -15.78 3.26
N ALA A 150 -10.37 -16.00 4.22
CA ALA A 150 -11.33 -17.10 4.20
C ALA A 150 -12.36 -17.04 3.05
N THR A 151 -12.65 -15.85 2.50
CA THR A 151 -13.56 -15.67 1.35
C THR A 151 -12.81 -15.38 0.03
N THR A 152 -11.51 -15.62 -0.03
CA THR A 152 -10.69 -15.30 -1.22
C THR A 152 -10.80 -16.38 -2.29
N ASP A 153 -11.06 -15.95 -3.53
CA ASP A 153 -10.81 -16.75 -4.73
C ASP A 153 -9.32 -17.14 -4.79
N PRO A 154 -8.95 -18.44 -4.74
CA PRO A 154 -7.56 -18.90 -4.74
C PRO A 154 -6.72 -18.39 -5.92
N ASP A 155 -7.34 -18.11 -7.06
CA ASP A 155 -6.61 -17.62 -8.23
C ASP A 155 -6.31 -16.11 -8.17
N SER A 156 -7.02 -15.34 -7.34
CA SER A 156 -6.82 -13.89 -7.21
C SER A 156 -5.44 -13.56 -6.64
N TRP A 157 -4.49 -13.23 -7.54
CA TRP A 157 -3.15 -12.76 -7.18
C TRP A 157 -3.21 -11.51 -6.29
N ARG A 158 -4.03 -10.52 -6.66
CA ARG A 158 -4.19 -9.26 -5.91
C ARG A 158 -4.64 -9.52 -4.48
N THR A 159 -5.64 -10.37 -4.28
CA THR A 159 -6.18 -10.63 -2.93
C THR A 159 -5.17 -11.42 -2.10
N ARG A 160 -4.49 -12.43 -2.68
CA ARG A 160 -3.41 -13.17 -2.00
C ARG A 160 -2.26 -12.25 -1.57
N PHE A 161 -1.82 -11.35 -2.45
CA PHE A 161 -0.81 -10.33 -2.12
C PHE A 161 -1.28 -9.42 -0.98
N ALA A 162 -2.52 -8.92 -1.03
CA ALA A 162 -3.07 -8.05 0.02
C ALA A 162 -3.19 -8.76 1.38
N VAL A 163 -3.60 -10.04 1.40
CA VAL A 163 -3.59 -10.87 2.62
C VAL A 163 -2.17 -11.05 3.15
N ARG A 164 -1.20 -11.37 2.29
CA ARG A 164 0.20 -11.58 2.68
C ARG A 164 0.81 -10.31 3.28
N ASP A 165 0.78 -9.21 2.53
CA ASP A 165 1.35 -7.91 2.94
C ASP A 165 0.73 -7.41 4.26
N PHE A 166 -0.60 -7.51 4.45
CA PHE A 166 -1.21 -7.13 5.74
C PHE A 166 -0.93 -8.14 6.87
N ARG A 167 -0.77 -9.45 6.60
CA ARG A 167 -0.37 -10.42 7.64
C ARG A 167 1.06 -10.18 8.12
N GLU A 168 1.99 -9.96 7.19
CA GLU A 168 3.37 -9.58 7.49
C GLU A 168 3.41 -8.30 8.35
N GLN A 169 2.70 -7.25 7.93
CA GLN A 169 2.64 -5.98 8.66
C GLN A 169 1.97 -6.10 10.04
N LEU A 170 0.93 -6.94 10.19
CA LEU A 170 0.31 -7.20 11.48
C LEU A 170 1.26 -7.97 12.42
N ALA A 171 2.08 -8.88 11.90
CA ALA A 171 3.12 -9.55 12.69
C ALA A 171 4.24 -8.57 13.11
N GLU A 172 4.67 -7.68 12.21
CA GLU A 172 5.62 -6.58 12.50
C GLU A 172 5.13 -5.72 13.68
N LEU A 173 3.82 -5.41 13.71
CA LEU A 173 3.19 -4.67 14.80
C LEU A 173 3.14 -5.39 16.14
N THR A 174 3.35 -6.71 16.22
CA THR A 174 3.33 -7.41 17.52
C THR A 174 4.58 -7.15 18.35
N GLY A 175 5.70 -6.80 17.71
CA GLY A 175 7.02 -6.79 18.32
C GLY A 175 7.59 -8.20 18.60
N ASP A 176 6.87 -9.27 18.29
CA ASP A 176 7.34 -10.65 18.38
C ASP A 176 8.11 -11.02 17.11
N THR A 177 9.43 -11.04 17.23
CA THR A 177 10.35 -11.32 16.13
C THR A 177 10.25 -12.75 15.62
N ASP A 178 10.04 -13.74 16.49
CA ASP A 178 9.87 -15.13 16.06
C ASP A 178 8.53 -15.32 15.33
N HIS A 179 7.48 -14.63 15.75
CA HIS A 179 6.21 -14.58 15.01
C HIS A 179 6.36 -13.89 13.63
N TYR A 180 7.06 -12.76 13.54
CA TYR A 180 7.33 -12.08 12.26
C TYR A 180 8.13 -12.96 11.30
N ILE A 181 9.18 -13.62 11.81
CA ILE A 181 10.00 -14.56 11.02
C ILE A 181 9.16 -15.76 10.56
N ALA A 182 8.32 -16.32 11.43
CA ALA A 182 7.42 -17.42 11.06
C ALA A 182 6.45 -17.03 9.93
N VAL A 183 5.88 -15.81 9.98
CA VAL A 183 4.98 -15.31 8.92
C VAL A 183 5.73 -15.01 7.61
N LEU A 184 6.96 -14.48 7.67
CA LEU A 184 7.79 -14.30 6.47
C LEU A 184 8.28 -15.64 5.87
N ALA A 185 8.50 -16.65 6.71
CA ALA A 185 8.94 -17.98 6.29
C ALA A 185 7.87 -18.76 5.49
N GLU A 186 6.60 -18.32 5.49
CA GLU A 186 5.53 -18.90 4.68
C GLU A 186 5.71 -18.64 3.16
N ASP A 187 6.42 -17.57 2.75
CA ASP A 187 6.53 -17.18 1.34
C ASP A 187 7.93 -16.70 0.92
N LEU A 188 8.94 -17.56 1.11
CA LEU A 188 10.36 -17.30 0.83
C LEU A 188 10.73 -17.29 -0.68
N LYS A 189 9.84 -16.80 -1.55
CA LYS A 189 9.99 -16.83 -3.01
C LYS A 189 10.91 -15.77 -3.62
N GLU A 190 11.35 -14.78 -2.85
CA GLU A 190 12.23 -13.70 -3.32
C GLU A 190 13.39 -13.51 -2.31
N PRO A 191 14.52 -12.86 -2.68
CA PRO A 191 15.60 -12.56 -1.73
C PRO A 191 15.17 -11.62 -0.60
N GLU A 192 14.15 -10.79 -0.83
CA GLU A 192 13.71 -9.74 0.09
C GLU A 192 13.11 -10.30 1.39
N GLN A 193 12.43 -11.46 1.39
CA GLN A 193 11.94 -12.07 2.63
C GLN A 193 13.10 -12.53 3.52
N TYR A 194 14.17 -13.10 2.94
CA TYR A 194 15.40 -13.43 3.69
C TYR A 194 16.07 -12.17 4.23
N ARG A 195 16.12 -11.09 3.44
CA ARG A 195 16.70 -9.81 3.87
C ARG A 195 15.94 -9.21 5.07
N ARG A 196 14.61 -9.29 5.06
CA ARG A 196 13.75 -8.83 6.16
C ARG A 196 13.86 -9.71 7.40
N ILE A 197 13.98 -11.03 7.25
CA ILE A 197 14.25 -11.95 8.38
C ILE A 197 15.63 -11.65 8.99
N ALA A 198 16.67 -11.50 8.18
CA ALA A 198 18.01 -11.16 8.66
C ALA A 198 18.01 -9.81 9.40
N HIS A 199 17.40 -8.78 8.83
CA HIS A 199 17.26 -7.45 9.46
C HIS A 199 16.53 -7.52 10.83
N ALA A 200 15.44 -8.27 10.91
CA ALA A 200 14.67 -8.49 12.15
C ALA A 200 15.51 -9.16 13.26
N LEU A 201 16.39 -10.09 12.89
CA LEU A 201 17.31 -10.77 13.80
C LEU A 201 18.42 -9.82 14.27
N VAL A 202 18.96 -8.97 13.39
CA VAL A 202 19.98 -7.95 13.75
C VAL A 202 19.42 -6.94 14.77
N GLU A 203 18.23 -6.39 14.50
CA GLU A 203 17.58 -5.41 15.38
C GLU A 203 17.21 -5.98 16.77
N THR A 204 17.23 -7.30 16.93
CA THR A 204 17.05 -8.00 18.22
C THR A 204 18.32 -8.65 18.78
N GLY A 205 19.49 -8.38 18.18
CA GLY A 205 20.80 -8.85 18.66
C GLY A 205 21.15 -10.30 18.30
N ARG A 206 20.38 -10.94 17.42
CA ARG A 206 20.55 -12.33 16.94
C ARG A 206 21.38 -12.39 15.65
N ALA A 207 22.49 -11.64 15.61
CA ALA A 207 23.30 -11.43 14.39
C ALA A 207 23.81 -12.74 13.74
N ALA A 208 24.16 -13.75 14.53
CA ALA A 208 24.58 -15.06 14.02
C ALA A 208 23.47 -15.75 13.20
N GLU A 209 22.22 -15.73 13.68
CA GLU A 209 21.07 -16.26 12.93
C GLU A 209 20.79 -15.41 11.68
N ALA A 210 21.02 -14.09 11.73
CA ALA A 210 20.88 -13.21 10.58
C ALA A 210 21.86 -13.58 9.44
N VAL A 211 23.11 -13.90 9.77
CA VAL A 211 24.13 -14.39 8.84
C VAL A 211 23.67 -15.70 8.18
N ASP A 212 23.15 -16.66 8.96
CA ASP A 212 22.67 -17.94 8.41
C ASP A 212 21.43 -17.77 7.52
N TRP A 213 20.48 -16.91 7.89
CA TRP A 213 19.32 -16.59 7.03
C TRP A 213 19.73 -15.87 5.74
N ALA A 214 20.70 -14.96 5.80
CA ALA A 214 21.21 -14.27 4.60
C ALA A 214 21.97 -15.23 3.67
N ARG A 215 22.86 -16.08 4.22
CA ARG A 215 23.52 -17.17 3.47
C ARG A 215 22.50 -18.09 2.80
N ARG A 216 21.47 -18.54 3.54
CA ARG A 216 20.38 -19.38 3.03
C ARG A 216 19.62 -18.72 1.86
N GLY A 217 19.34 -17.42 1.95
CA GLY A 217 18.67 -16.68 0.90
C GLY A 217 19.50 -16.57 -0.39
N LEU A 218 20.81 -16.34 -0.29
CA LEU A 218 21.71 -16.33 -1.45
C LEU A 218 21.83 -17.72 -2.10
N VAL A 219 21.87 -18.80 -1.30
CA VAL A 219 21.89 -20.19 -1.79
C VAL A 219 20.58 -20.57 -2.49
N HIS A 220 19.43 -20.08 -2.02
CA HIS A 220 18.13 -20.33 -2.64
C HIS A 220 17.84 -19.44 -3.85
N HIS A 221 18.52 -18.28 -3.98
CA HIS A 221 18.36 -17.32 -5.09
C HIS A 221 19.67 -17.05 -5.85
N PRO A 222 20.35 -18.08 -6.38
CA PRO A 222 21.63 -17.93 -7.07
C PRO A 222 21.45 -17.16 -8.38
N GLY A 223 22.26 -16.12 -8.58
CA GLY A 223 22.22 -15.27 -9.79
C GLY A 223 20.96 -14.41 -9.95
N ASN A 224 20.09 -14.33 -8.94
CA ASN A 224 18.93 -13.44 -8.94
C ASN A 224 19.41 -11.97 -8.77
N PRO A 225 19.11 -11.03 -9.68
CA PRO A 225 19.59 -9.65 -9.62
C PRO A 225 19.01 -8.82 -8.47
N TYR A 226 18.04 -9.36 -7.72
CA TYR A 226 17.53 -8.73 -6.49
C TYR A 226 18.23 -9.23 -5.22
N SER A 227 19.18 -10.17 -5.34
CA SER A 227 19.96 -10.70 -4.21
C SER A 227 21.06 -9.75 -3.71
N ASP A 228 21.39 -8.69 -4.44
CA ASP A 228 22.55 -7.85 -4.15
C ASP A 228 22.42 -7.16 -2.79
N ARG A 229 21.25 -6.61 -2.46
CA ARG A 229 20.96 -6.03 -1.12
C ARG A 229 20.98 -7.05 0.03
N LEU A 230 20.84 -8.35 -0.28
CA LEU A 230 20.99 -9.42 0.70
C LEU A 230 22.47 -9.79 0.88
N ARG A 231 23.26 -9.70 -0.21
CA ARG A 231 24.71 -9.88 -0.20
C ARG A 231 25.42 -8.74 0.53
N ASP A 232 24.99 -7.50 0.30
CA ASP A 232 25.48 -6.32 1.02
C ASP A 232 25.27 -6.50 2.54
N LEU A 233 24.05 -6.80 2.97
CA LEU A 233 23.73 -7.09 4.38
C LEU A 233 24.55 -8.25 4.96
N LEU A 234 24.79 -9.32 4.19
CA LEU A 234 25.65 -10.43 4.64
C LEU A 234 27.11 -9.99 4.81
N VAL A 235 27.63 -9.16 3.89
CA VAL A 235 29.00 -8.64 3.97
C VAL A 235 29.17 -7.72 5.17
N ASP A 236 28.23 -6.81 5.40
CA ASP A 236 28.24 -5.90 6.55
C ASP A 236 28.23 -6.70 7.87
N LEU A 237 27.34 -7.70 7.99
CA LEU A 237 27.27 -8.57 9.18
C LEU A 237 28.52 -9.42 9.42
N LEU A 238 29.20 -9.87 8.37
CA LEU A 238 30.46 -10.59 8.48
C LEU A 238 31.61 -9.66 8.88
N LEU A 239 31.59 -8.39 8.46
CA LEU A 239 32.57 -7.38 8.89
C LEU A 239 32.37 -6.96 10.35
N ASP A 240 31.12 -6.78 10.80
CA ASP A 240 30.80 -6.46 12.20
C ASP A 240 31.19 -7.60 13.18
N ASP A 241 31.09 -8.86 12.75
CA ASP A 241 31.58 -10.04 13.51
C ASP A 241 33.10 -10.30 13.31
N GLY A 242 33.79 -9.47 12.53
CA GLY A 242 35.23 -9.57 12.26
C GLY A 242 35.66 -10.67 11.29
N GLN A 243 34.73 -11.36 10.63
CA GLN A 243 34.95 -12.42 9.63
C GLN A 243 35.36 -11.85 8.25
N LEU A 244 36.43 -11.05 8.20
CA LEU A 244 36.90 -10.35 7.00
C LEU A 244 37.09 -11.28 5.78
N ASP A 245 37.71 -12.45 5.97
CA ASP A 245 37.95 -13.40 4.87
C ASP A 245 36.64 -13.94 4.29
N ALA A 246 35.65 -14.24 5.13
CA ALA A 246 34.32 -14.67 4.68
C ALA A 246 33.56 -13.55 3.97
N ALA A 247 33.72 -12.29 4.40
CA ALA A 247 33.16 -11.12 3.73
C ALA A 247 33.78 -10.90 2.33
N LEU A 248 35.09 -11.16 2.19
CA LEU A 248 35.80 -11.14 0.91
C LEU A 248 35.35 -12.28 -0.02
N ASP A 249 35.24 -13.52 0.48
CA ASP A 249 34.77 -14.67 -0.31
C ASP A 249 33.39 -14.43 -0.94
N VAL A 250 32.48 -13.79 -0.20
CA VAL A 250 31.14 -13.41 -0.70
C VAL A 250 31.24 -12.43 -1.90
N ARG A 251 32.15 -11.45 -1.86
CA ARG A 251 32.39 -10.49 -2.96
C ARG A 251 33.19 -11.06 -4.12
N ILE A 252 34.12 -11.99 -3.86
CA ILE A 252 34.90 -12.69 -4.90
C ILE A 252 33.97 -13.63 -5.68
N THR A 253 33.06 -14.33 -5.00
CA THR A 253 32.05 -15.21 -5.61
C THR A 253 31.07 -14.43 -6.50
N GLU A 254 30.71 -13.21 -6.11
CA GLU A 254 29.93 -12.25 -6.92
C GLU A 254 30.70 -11.76 -8.17
N SER A 255 32.00 -11.52 -8.03
CA SER A 255 32.85 -10.96 -9.09
C SER A 255 33.31 -12.00 -10.13
N ALA A 256 33.08 -13.29 -9.90
CA ALA A 256 33.41 -14.33 -10.85
C ALA A 256 32.57 -14.20 -12.14
N PRO A 257 33.18 -14.19 -13.34
CA PRO A 257 32.45 -13.93 -14.57
C PRO A 257 31.46 -15.06 -14.88
N SER A 258 30.17 -14.77 -14.72
CA SER A 258 29.06 -15.65 -15.14
C SER A 258 29.25 -16.11 -16.59
N THR A 259 29.60 -17.39 -16.80
CA THR A 259 29.92 -17.95 -18.13
C THR A 259 28.65 -18.18 -18.96
N SER A 260 28.04 -17.10 -19.42
CA SER A 260 26.78 -17.10 -20.18
C SER A 260 26.98 -17.42 -21.67
N THR A 261 27.41 -18.65 -21.97
CA THR A 261 27.33 -19.22 -23.33
C THR A 261 26.86 -20.67 -23.27
N SER A 262 25.82 -21.00 -24.04
CA SER A 262 25.26 -22.35 -24.09
C SER A 262 26.17 -23.31 -24.86
N THR A 263 27.03 -24.02 -24.12
CA THR A 263 27.72 -25.23 -24.58
C THR A 263 27.64 -26.26 -23.47
N LYS A 264 26.99 -27.40 -23.70
CA LYS A 264 27.04 -28.54 -22.76
C LYS A 264 28.49 -29.04 -22.61
N PRO A 265 29.08 -29.03 -21.41
CA PRO A 265 30.23 -29.88 -21.13
C PRO A 265 29.80 -31.35 -21.19
N ALA A 266 30.70 -32.24 -21.58
CA ALA A 266 30.50 -33.68 -21.41
C ALA A 266 30.56 -34.05 -19.90
N SER A 267 29.92 -35.17 -19.54
CA SER A 267 29.83 -35.64 -18.15
C SER A 267 31.21 -35.84 -17.50
N SER A 268 31.42 -35.24 -16.32
CA SER A 268 32.55 -35.53 -15.44
C SER A 268 32.05 -35.93 -14.04
N PRO A 269 32.39 -37.12 -13.52
CA PRO A 269 31.79 -37.66 -12.31
C PRO A 269 32.58 -37.33 -11.04
N ASN A 270 32.66 -36.05 -10.66
CA ASN A 270 32.81 -35.70 -9.24
C ASN A 270 32.36 -34.25 -8.95
N SER A 271 31.34 -34.12 -8.11
CA SER A 271 30.97 -32.85 -7.46
C SER A 271 30.59 -33.20 -6.03
N THR A 272 31.60 -33.21 -5.15
CA THR A 272 31.41 -33.55 -3.75
C THR A 272 30.80 -32.37 -3.01
N ARG A 273 29.69 -32.60 -2.33
CA ARG A 273 28.96 -31.59 -1.57
C ARG A 273 29.79 -31.12 -0.35
N PRO A 274 29.81 -29.82 -0.01
CA PRO A 274 30.54 -29.35 1.18
C PRO A 274 29.98 -29.92 2.49
N ASP A 275 30.85 -30.42 3.36
CA ASP A 275 30.49 -31.16 4.59
C ASP A 275 29.70 -30.34 5.63
N TRP A 276 29.67 -29.02 5.53
CA TRP A 276 28.93 -28.14 6.46
C TRP A 276 27.43 -28.01 6.13
N LEU A 277 26.94 -28.67 5.07
CA LEU A 277 25.58 -28.50 4.56
C LEU A 277 24.64 -29.67 4.96
N PRO A 278 23.87 -29.58 6.06
CA PRO A 278 22.94 -30.63 6.48
C PRO A 278 21.85 -30.91 5.43
N ASP A 279 21.21 -32.08 5.50
CA ASP A 279 20.25 -32.50 4.48
C ASP A 279 18.94 -31.68 4.48
N PRO A 280 18.47 -31.25 3.29
CA PRO A 280 17.18 -30.59 3.18
C PRO A 280 16.05 -31.59 3.42
N LEU A 281 15.01 -31.14 4.13
CA LEU A 281 13.80 -31.92 4.47
C LEU A 281 13.95 -32.95 5.60
N GLY A 282 14.51 -32.53 6.74
CA GLY A 282 13.86 -32.84 8.01
C GLY A 282 12.53 -32.07 8.11
N SER A 283 11.45 -32.72 8.56
CA SER A 283 10.09 -32.14 8.59
C SER A 283 9.98 -30.87 9.45
N ALA A 284 9.04 -29.98 9.08
CA ALA A 284 8.75 -28.75 9.82
C ALA A 284 8.09 -28.97 11.21
N ASP A 285 7.82 -30.21 11.60
CA ASP A 285 7.19 -30.62 12.86
C ASP A 285 8.17 -30.72 14.06
N SER A 286 9.36 -30.15 13.96
CA SER A 286 10.45 -30.30 14.95
C SER A 286 11.16 -29.00 15.33
N LEU A 287 10.40 -27.93 15.59
CA LEU A 287 10.91 -26.82 16.42
C LEU A 287 10.96 -27.28 17.90
N PRO A 288 12.12 -27.27 18.57
CA PRO A 288 12.19 -27.68 19.97
C PRO A 288 11.45 -26.68 20.88
N ALA A 289 10.62 -27.19 21.78
CA ALA A 289 9.82 -26.36 22.67
C ALA A 289 10.68 -25.47 23.59
N ALA A 290 10.24 -24.22 23.78
CA ALA A 290 10.98 -23.20 24.52
C ALA A 290 11.36 -23.64 25.96
N GLN A 291 12.63 -23.51 26.32
CA GLN A 291 13.12 -23.80 27.67
C GLN A 291 13.87 -22.63 28.31
N ARG A 292 13.11 -21.90 29.14
CA ARG A 292 13.55 -21.12 30.32
C ARG A 292 14.48 -19.92 30.11
N LEU A 293 13.83 -18.76 30.15
CA LEU A 293 14.39 -17.45 30.51
C LEU A 293 15.40 -17.48 31.68
N PRO A 294 16.49 -16.70 31.59
CA PRO A 294 17.00 -15.88 32.69
C PRO A 294 16.40 -14.47 32.66
N ALA A 295 16.43 -13.77 33.80
CA ALA A 295 15.94 -12.39 33.95
C ALA A 295 16.97 -11.35 33.41
N PRO A 296 16.56 -10.11 33.05
CA PRO A 296 17.37 -9.24 32.19
C PRO A 296 18.58 -8.59 32.90
N LEU A 297 19.74 -8.64 32.22
CA LEU A 297 20.91 -7.84 32.57
C LEU A 297 20.74 -6.38 32.08
N LYS A 298 20.95 -5.42 32.99
CA LYS A 298 20.80 -3.99 32.71
C LYS A 298 22.12 -3.36 32.27
N HIS A 299 22.34 -3.16 30.98
CA HIS A 299 23.37 -2.20 30.50
C HIS A 299 22.82 -1.30 29.39
N ARG A 300 23.17 -0.01 29.45
CA ARG A 300 22.78 1.04 28.48
C ARG A 300 24.05 1.60 27.84
N HIS A 301 24.25 1.34 26.54
CA HIS A 301 24.97 2.23 25.62
C HIS A 301 24.25 2.07 24.25
N ALA A 302 23.67 3.07 23.60
CA ALA A 302 24.06 4.46 23.32
C ALA A 302 25.00 4.59 22.11
N LEU A 303 24.40 4.55 20.92
CA LEU A 303 24.96 5.03 19.65
C LEU A 303 24.03 6.11 19.05
N GLY A 304 24.56 6.89 18.11
CA GLY A 304 23.92 8.10 17.57
C GLY A 304 22.85 7.85 16.48
N PRO A 305 22.12 8.90 16.07
CA PRO A 305 20.96 8.76 15.18
C PRO A 305 21.27 8.98 13.70
N GLU A 306 20.86 8.03 12.85
CA GLU A 306 19.97 8.26 11.70
C GLU A 306 19.44 6.91 11.19
N GLN A 307 18.42 6.91 10.32
CA GLN A 307 17.59 5.74 9.97
C GLN A 307 16.87 5.08 11.16
N GLN A 308 15.70 5.60 11.52
CA GLN A 308 14.84 4.98 12.54
C GLN A 308 14.04 3.80 11.96
N SER A 309 14.71 2.66 11.75
CA SER A 309 14.06 1.37 11.98
C SER A 309 14.28 1.01 13.45
N ALA A 310 13.20 1.07 14.23
CA ALA A 310 13.20 0.68 15.62
C ALA A 310 11.96 -0.18 15.84
N TRP A 311 12.17 -1.40 16.32
CA TRP A 311 11.07 -2.31 16.66
C TRP A 311 10.17 -1.67 17.72
N PRO A 312 8.84 -1.80 17.61
CA PRO A 312 7.94 -1.30 18.63
C PRO A 312 8.20 -2.05 19.94
N VAL A 313 8.84 -1.37 20.90
CA VAL A 313 9.03 -1.90 22.25
C VAL A 313 7.65 -2.21 22.84
N ALA A 314 7.48 -3.44 23.33
CA ALA A 314 6.18 -4.01 23.69
C ALA A 314 5.29 -3.08 24.54
N TRP A 315 3.99 -3.10 24.25
CA TRP A 315 3.00 -2.17 24.79
C TRP A 315 3.06 -2.08 26.33
N PRO A 316 3.27 -0.87 26.90
CA PRO A 316 3.17 -0.69 28.34
C PRO A 316 1.71 -0.87 28.79
N ALA A 317 1.48 -1.77 29.75
CA ALA A 317 0.14 -2.05 30.26
C ALA A 317 -0.55 -0.77 30.78
N PRO A 318 -1.85 -0.57 30.49
CA PRO A 318 -2.53 0.68 30.80
C PRO A 318 -2.65 0.90 32.32
N PRO A 319 -2.49 2.15 32.82
CA PRO A 319 -2.64 2.44 34.24
C PRO A 319 -4.08 2.16 34.70
N SER A 320 -4.21 1.30 35.72
CA SER A 320 -5.50 0.87 36.25
C SER A 320 -6.31 2.06 36.76
N ARG A 321 -7.44 2.36 36.11
CA ARG A 321 -8.39 3.40 36.57
C ARG A 321 -9.17 2.93 37.81
N SER A 322 -8.50 2.92 38.96
CA SER A 322 -9.11 2.64 40.26
C SER A 322 -10.20 3.67 40.59
N ALA A 323 -11.32 3.18 41.11
CA ALA A 323 -12.58 3.91 41.13
C ALA A 323 -12.60 5.12 42.09
N ALA A 324 -13.11 6.26 41.60
CA ALA A 324 -13.69 7.32 42.41
C ALA A 324 -15.22 7.29 42.23
N ALA A 325 -15.96 6.94 43.28
CA ALA A 325 -17.40 6.70 43.19
C ALA A 325 -18.25 7.98 43.22
N ARG A 326 -19.33 8.02 42.43
CA ARG A 326 -20.51 8.85 42.71
C ARG A 326 -21.81 8.11 42.37
N GLN A 327 -22.78 8.22 43.27
CA GLN A 327 -24.07 7.55 43.21
C GLN A 327 -25.05 8.37 42.34
N GLY A 328 -25.86 7.73 41.47
CA GLY A 328 -26.64 8.44 40.44
C GLY A 328 -27.85 7.67 39.86
N ARG A 329 -28.79 7.32 40.73
CA ARG A 329 -30.05 6.56 40.48
C ARG A 329 -30.70 6.62 39.07
N ARG A 330 -31.07 5.42 38.59
CA ARG A 330 -32.32 5.03 37.85
C ARG A 330 -32.56 5.59 36.43
N GLY A 331 -32.67 4.68 35.44
CA GLY A 331 -33.11 5.02 34.08
C GLY A 331 -33.49 3.83 33.16
N ARG A 332 -34.07 2.72 33.67
CA ARG A 332 -34.44 1.57 32.80
C ARG A 332 -35.55 1.94 31.80
N ARG A 333 -35.24 2.03 30.51
CA ARG A 333 -36.22 1.86 29.42
C ARG A 333 -35.73 0.85 28.38
N ARG A 334 -36.52 -0.21 28.22
CA ARG A 334 -36.34 -1.30 27.25
C ARG A 334 -36.71 -0.77 25.85
N TRP A 335 -35.77 -0.78 24.91
CA TRP A 335 -36.10 -0.72 23.49
C TRP A 335 -36.20 -2.13 22.90
N GLN A 336 -37.18 -2.33 22.02
CA GLN A 336 -37.46 -3.63 21.40
C GLN A 336 -36.96 -3.63 19.96
N SER A 337 -36.36 -4.72 19.53
CA SER A 337 -36.01 -4.95 18.12
C SER A 337 -37.27 -5.00 17.26
N ARG A 338 -37.27 -4.29 16.13
CA ARG A 338 -38.20 -4.52 15.02
C ARG A 338 -37.47 -4.51 13.69
N SER A 339 -37.13 -5.71 13.22
CA SER A 339 -36.85 -5.94 11.81
C SER A 339 -38.15 -5.87 11.02
N CYS A 340 -38.13 -5.22 9.85
CA CYS A 340 -39.09 -5.44 8.78
C CYS A 340 -38.35 -5.32 7.45
N ALA A 341 -38.45 -6.34 6.61
CA ALA A 341 -38.02 -6.32 5.22
C ALA A 341 -39.26 -6.19 4.30
N ILE A 342 -39.05 -6.30 2.98
CA ILE A 342 -40.10 -6.44 1.94
C ILE A 342 -40.81 -5.08 1.64
N HIS A 343 -41.10 -4.66 0.39
CA HIS A 343 -41.16 -5.38 -0.90
C HIS A 343 -40.46 -4.64 -2.08
N ASP A 344 -40.07 -5.43 -3.08
CA ASP A 344 -39.73 -5.03 -4.47
C ASP A 344 -40.88 -4.33 -5.22
N ARG A 345 -40.56 -3.37 -6.11
CA ARG A 345 -41.30 -3.16 -7.37
C ARG A 345 -40.48 -2.47 -8.46
N ARG A 346 -40.75 -2.87 -9.70
CA ARG A 346 -39.98 -2.55 -10.93
C ARG A 346 -40.68 -1.55 -11.86
N TYR A 347 -39.85 -0.82 -12.62
CA TYR A 347 -40.09 -0.22 -13.96
C TYR A 347 -41.42 0.50 -14.26
N ALA A 348 -41.33 1.81 -14.57
CA ALA A 348 -41.95 2.41 -15.76
C ALA A 348 -41.31 3.77 -16.11
N SER A 349 -40.96 3.97 -17.38
CA SER A 349 -40.69 5.30 -17.96
C SER A 349 -41.85 5.70 -18.85
N PRO A 350 -42.09 7.00 -19.04
CA PRO A 350 -42.35 7.46 -20.41
C PRO A 350 -41.60 8.75 -20.78
N SER A 351 -41.33 8.91 -22.08
CA SER A 351 -40.84 10.15 -22.69
C SER A 351 -41.93 10.73 -23.58
N SER A 352 -42.17 12.05 -23.50
CA SER A 352 -42.65 12.90 -24.61
C SER A 352 -42.78 14.36 -24.16
N ALA A 353 -42.52 15.28 -25.09
CA ALA A 353 -42.77 16.72 -24.94
C ALA A 353 -43.83 17.19 -25.96
N PRO A 354 -44.34 18.42 -25.83
CA PRO A 354 -44.52 19.24 -27.05
C PRO A 354 -44.04 20.69 -26.91
N ARG A 355 -43.79 21.35 -28.05
CA ARG A 355 -43.33 22.74 -28.18
C ARG A 355 -44.48 23.74 -28.44
N ARG A 356 -44.35 24.96 -27.89
CA ARG A 356 -44.76 26.27 -28.47
C ARG A 356 -43.83 27.35 -27.85
N GLY A 357 -43.47 28.48 -28.46
CA GLY A 357 -43.64 29.01 -29.82
C GLY A 357 -42.97 30.40 -29.92
N SER A 358 -42.54 30.83 -31.11
CA SER A 358 -41.81 32.11 -31.31
C SER A 358 -42.68 33.18 -31.98
N PRO A 359 -42.26 34.46 -31.94
CA PRO A 359 -42.42 35.39 -33.06
C PRO A 359 -41.07 35.89 -33.62
N SER A 360 -41.11 36.56 -34.77
CA SER A 360 -39.94 36.90 -35.60
C SER A 360 -39.88 38.39 -35.95
N THR A 361 -38.68 38.87 -36.30
CA THR A 361 -38.48 40.08 -37.14
C THR A 361 -37.55 39.73 -38.32
N ARG A 362 -37.59 40.47 -39.44
CA ARG A 362 -37.07 40.05 -40.76
C ARG A 362 -36.57 41.26 -41.58
N LEU A 363 -35.94 41.01 -42.75
CA LEU A 363 -35.52 41.93 -43.83
C LEU A 363 -34.11 42.55 -43.63
N ARG A 364 -33.26 42.82 -44.64
CA ARG A 364 -33.29 42.53 -46.11
C ARG A 364 -31.87 42.62 -46.74
N THR A 365 -31.61 41.85 -47.81
CA THR A 365 -30.54 42.01 -48.84
C THR A 365 -31.16 42.56 -50.16
N PRO A 366 -30.49 42.74 -51.34
CA PRO A 366 -29.17 42.32 -51.88
C PRO A 366 -28.39 43.54 -52.53
N PRO A 367 -27.53 43.48 -53.60
CA PRO A 367 -26.96 42.38 -54.42
C PRO A 367 -25.42 42.43 -54.74
N HIS A 368 -25.00 41.45 -55.57
CA HIS A 368 -23.64 41.17 -56.08
C HIS A 368 -23.38 41.84 -57.46
N PRO A 369 -22.14 41.80 -58.01
CA PRO A 369 -21.86 40.86 -59.12
C PRO A 369 -20.47 40.19 -59.08
N ALA A 370 -20.16 39.38 -60.10
CA ALA A 370 -19.20 38.27 -60.11
C ALA A 370 -17.75 38.57 -60.58
N ALA A 371 -16.83 37.64 -60.24
CA ALA A 371 -15.66 37.29 -61.05
C ALA A 371 -15.19 35.82 -60.79
N ARG A 372 -14.58 35.18 -61.79
CA ARG A 372 -13.91 33.85 -61.84
C ARG A 372 -12.96 33.87 -63.08
N PRO A 373 -12.07 32.88 -63.37
CA PRO A 373 -11.91 31.52 -62.81
C PRO A 373 -10.65 31.45 -61.88
N THR A 374 -9.71 30.48 -61.78
CA THR A 374 -9.38 29.23 -62.52
C THR A 374 -8.47 28.31 -61.68
N ALA A 375 -8.58 26.99 -61.86
CA ALA A 375 -7.57 25.94 -61.53
C ALA A 375 -7.14 25.77 -60.04
N ASP A 376 -6.62 24.62 -59.59
CA ASP A 376 -6.81 23.20 -59.96
C ASP A 376 -6.34 22.33 -58.76
N ALA A 377 -7.07 21.28 -58.36
CA ALA A 377 -6.69 20.35 -57.29
C ALA A 377 -7.62 19.12 -57.17
N THR A 378 -7.06 17.91 -57.29
CA THR A 378 -7.76 16.63 -57.06
C THR A 378 -7.71 16.21 -55.57
N PRO A 379 -8.83 15.79 -54.94
CA PRO A 379 -8.83 15.32 -53.55
C PRO A 379 -8.43 13.83 -53.42
N ALA A 380 -7.74 13.50 -52.32
CA ALA A 380 -7.45 12.13 -51.90
C ALA A 380 -8.58 11.54 -51.02
N PRO A 381 -8.77 10.20 -50.96
CA PRO A 381 -9.96 9.58 -50.36
C PRO A 381 -9.93 9.44 -48.82
N GLU A 382 -11.12 9.41 -48.21
CA GLU A 382 -11.33 9.20 -46.78
C GLU A 382 -10.97 7.78 -46.30
N ALA A 383 -10.38 7.67 -45.11
CA ALA A 383 -10.14 6.40 -44.44
C ALA A 383 -11.37 5.95 -43.62
N ARG A 384 -11.83 4.70 -43.83
CA ARG A 384 -12.89 4.08 -43.03
C ARG A 384 -12.34 3.52 -41.70
N PRO A 385 -13.11 3.56 -40.60
CA PRO A 385 -12.74 2.89 -39.35
C PRO A 385 -12.81 1.35 -39.48
N PRO A 386 -12.01 0.58 -38.70
CA PRO A 386 -11.96 -0.88 -38.79
C PRO A 386 -13.20 -1.56 -38.19
N GLN A 387 -13.52 -2.74 -38.72
CA GLN A 387 -14.57 -3.63 -38.21
C GLN A 387 -13.96 -4.70 -37.30
N PHE A 388 -14.61 -5.00 -36.17
CA PHE A 388 -14.22 -6.12 -35.31
C PHE A 388 -14.90 -7.42 -35.77
N PRO A 389 -14.17 -8.56 -35.84
CA PRO A 389 -14.79 -9.85 -36.12
C PRO A 389 -15.56 -10.38 -34.90
N ALA A 390 -16.74 -10.94 -35.12
CA ALA A 390 -17.48 -11.66 -34.08
C ALA A 390 -16.88 -13.06 -33.87
N VAL A 391 -16.72 -13.48 -32.60
CA VAL A 391 -16.27 -14.84 -32.25
C VAL A 391 -17.48 -15.67 -31.79
N THR A 392 -17.74 -16.76 -32.50
CA THR A 392 -18.86 -17.67 -32.26
C THR A 392 -18.55 -18.65 -31.12
N MET A 393 -19.46 -18.80 -30.15
CA MET A 393 -19.38 -19.90 -29.18
C MET A 393 -19.90 -21.21 -29.77
N PRO A 394 -19.20 -22.35 -29.59
CA PRO A 394 -19.76 -23.67 -29.85
C PRO A 394 -20.50 -24.20 -28.60
N CYS A 395 -21.77 -24.57 -28.75
CA CYS A 395 -22.48 -25.34 -27.74
C CYS A 395 -21.86 -26.74 -27.59
N ARG A 396 -21.77 -27.27 -26.36
CA ARG A 396 -21.55 -28.71 -26.13
C ARG A 396 -22.89 -29.40 -25.84
N SER A 397 -23.14 -30.48 -26.57
CA SER A 397 -24.31 -31.34 -26.42
C SER A 397 -24.19 -32.28 -25.22
N HIS A 398 -25.32 -32.79 -24.73
CA HIS A 398 -25.37 -33.94 -23.83
C HIS A 398 -25.09 -35.25 -24.58
N THR A 399 -24.27 -36.10 -23.95
CA THR A 399 -24.49 -37.55 -23.73
C THR A 399 -23.73 -37.93 -22.48
#